data_AF-C0ZW63-F1
#
_entry.id   AF-C0ZW63-F1
#
_cell.length_a   1.000
_cell.length_b   1.000
_cell.length_c   1.000
_cell.angle_alpha   90.00
_cell.angle_beta   90.00
_cell.angle_gamma   90.00
#
_symmetry.space_group_name_H-M   'P 1'
#
loop_
_entity.id
_entity.type
_entity.pdbx_description
1 polymer ?
#
loop_
_entity_poly.entity_id
_entity_poly.type
_entity_poly.pdbx_seq_one_letter_code
_entity_poly.pdbx_strand_id
1 'polypeptide(L)'
;MTGESRHGRGQILTSTTETSAAHTANGRRATHSAELCRLTVLSAHSQVDLAVPLRVPLAVVIPGIVDTIVNHSNFNEFDHSAEQFEPVDWTLSKVGRAPLAPTLSLHEHGIRDGELLVLAAADTAAPPPLFDDIMYTVAATDADIYRRWTPITARIVGSSAALVAALVAALALVLGDTGLIGAVCGGVTSLVLTVAAVVAARVYGDTASSITLGCTAVPLAFVSGALCVPGTVLSAHLLLGSAFAAAVTLICLRLCGAGLAVFTALLVVLLAAVGTFAVATTLPEARTATVSSAVIAAALIVLTFTARLSMLFARLPLPPVPTPSNPLDDDRDGLPEPELPGLTELTERAGRARSYLTGLIVATSVVALTAAVALAWSWPGQGIVWPNLALAFATAVVLMFRGRTYAGAHQAVPLISAGISVVLALLGGMAWTHRDHALVVFAITMTVLLLSLILGILAPQNTFSPVMRRAAELLDLAAIAAIVPLICWVSGLFALMRGL
;
A
#
# COMPACT_ATOMS: atom_id res chain seq x y z
N MET A 1 5.13 60.78 -37.55
CA MET A 1 6.47 61.39 -37.44
C MET A 1 7.35 60.38 -36.71
N THR A 2 8.05 59.48 -37.42
CA THR A 2 9.39 59.63 -38.05
C THR A 2 10.51 59.76 -37.01
N GLY A 3 11.62 59.01 -37.01
CA GLY A 3 12.22 57.99 -37.88
C GLY A 3 13.29 57.26 -37.03
N GLU A 4 13.64 55.99 -37.23
CA GLU A 4 14.40 55.35 -38.31
C GLU A 4 15.92 55.64 -38.37
N SER A 5 16.66 54.53 -38.61
CA SER A 5 18.00 54.37 -39.21
C SER A 5 19.19 54.12 -38.26
N ARG A 6 20.19 53.26 -38.56
CA ARG A 6 20.43 52.17 -39.55
C ARG A 6 21.83 51.55 -39.27
N HIS A 7 21.96 50.24 -39.53
CA HIS A 7 23.05 49.53 -40.27
C HIS A 7 24.46 49.21 -39.72
N GLY A 8 24.91 47.99 -40.11
CA GLY A 8 26.30 47.60 -40.48
C GLY A 8 26.92 46.53 -39.56
N ARG A 9 27.05 45.21 -39.84
CA ARG A 9 27.56 44.39 -40.97
C ARG A 9 29.10 44.21 -40.99
N GLY A 10 29.58 42.96 -41.01
CA GLY A 10 30.98 42.51 -41.25
C GLY A 10 31.54 41.66 -40.10
N GLN A 11 31.67 40.32 -40.11
CA GLN A 11 32.34 39.33 -41.01
C GLN A 11 33.88 39.32 -40.88
N ILE A 12 34.46 38.10 -40.76
CA ILE A 12 35.75 37.59 -41.30
C ILE A 12 36.84 37.05 -40.31
N LEU A 13 37.08 35.72 -40.41
CA LEU A 13 38.33 34.91 -40.40
C LEU A 13 39.26 34.90 -39.15
N THR A 14 40.06 33.89 -38.77
CA THR A 14 40.36 32.47 -39.10
C THR A 14 41.49 32.03 -38.14
N SER A 15 41.60 30.75 -37.76
CA SER A 15 42.75 29.88 -38.09
C SER A 15 42.93 28.67 -37.14
N THR A 16 42.75 27.48 -37.72
CA THR A 16 43.60 26.26 -37.67
C THR A 16 44.06 25.63 -36.34
N THR A 17 43.74 24.34 -36.18
CA THR A 17 44.75 23.27 -36.39
C THR A 17 44.08 21.95 -36.76
N GLU A 18 44.53 21.40 -37.88
CA GLU A 18 44.30 20.04 -38.36
C GLU A 18 45.08 19.02 -37.51
N THR A 19 44.51 17.84 -37.29
CA THR A 19 45.31 16.60 -37.34
C THR A 19 44.58 15.58 -38.19
N SER A 20 45.12 15.40 -39.39
CA SER A 20 44.77 14.36 -40.35
C SER A 20 45.30 13.00 -39.88
N ALA A 21 44.45 11.97 -39.94
CA ALA A 21 44.90 10.61 -40.15
C ALA A 21 43.96 9.98 -41.20
N ALA A 22 44.47 9.88 -42.41
CA ALA A 22 43.79 9.35 -43.57
C ALA A 22 43.55 7.83 -43.44
N HIS A 23 42.30 7.42 -43.64
CA HIS A 23 41.98 6.14 -44.25
C HIS A 23 40.92 6.34 -45.32
N THR A 24 41.39 6.35 -46.55
CA THR A 24 40.60 6.24 -47.78
C THR A 24 39.85 4.92 -47.79
N ALA A 25 38.52 4.96 -47.91
CA ALA A 25 37.73 4.20 -48.89
C ALA A 25 36.25 4.10 -48.49
N ASN A 26 35.40 4.26 -49.51
CA ASN A 26 33.98 3.92 -49.59
C ASN A 26 32.96 4.89 -49.00
N GLY A 27 32.46 5.78 -49.87
CA GLY A 27 31.20 6.48 -49.69
C GLY A 27 30.02 5.51 -49.70
N ARG A 28 29.63 5.03 -48.52
CA ARG A 28 28.24 4.65 -48.27
C ARG A 28 27.56 5.88 -47.67
N ARG A 29 26.64 6.50 -48.42
CA ARG A 29 25.64 7.40 -47.84
C ARG A 29 25.02 6.63 -46.68
N ALA A 30 25.18 7.14 -45.46
CA ALA A 30 24.38 6.68 -44.33
C ALA A 30 22.92 6.98 -44.70
N THR A 31 22.20 5.96 -45.15
CA THR A 31 20.75 6.00 -45.25
C THR A 31 20.26 6.23 -43.83
N HIS A 32 19.74 7.42 -43.52
CA HIS A 32 18.96 7.64 -42.32
C HIS A 32 17.86 6.57 -42.32
N SER A 33 17.98 5.57 -41.45
CA SER A 33 16.93 4.61 -41.18
C SER A 33 15.69 5.41 -40.76
N ALA A 34 14.64 5.38 -41.58
CA ALA A 34 13.41 6.09 -41.27
C ALA A 34 12.90 5.58 -39.91
N GLU A 35 12.70 6.49 -38.96
CA GLU A 35 12.00 6.17 -37.71
C GLU A 35 10.59 5.70 -38.09
N LEU A 36 10.30 4.43 -37.81
CA LEU A 36 9.01 3.82 -38.09
C LEU A 36 8.11 3.93 -36.87
N CYS A 37 6.81 4.07 -37.13
CA CYS A 37 5.75 4.01 -36.13
C CYS A 37 4.81 2.85 -36.47
N ARG A 38 4.55 1.97 -35.50
CA ARG A 38 3.58 0.88 -35.63
C ARG A 38 2.19 1.39 -35.31
N LEU A 39 1.28 1.27 -36.26
CA LEU A 39 -0.10 1.72 -36.14
C LEU A 39 -1.05 0.57 -36.41
N THR A 40 -2.22 0.62 -35.79
CA THR A 40 -3.34 -0.22 -36.16
C THR A 40 -4.33 0.62 -36.94
N VAL A 41 -4.62 0.25 -38.19
CA VAL A 41 -5.58 0.96 -39.04
C VAL A 41 -6.85 0.13 -39.14
N LEU A 42 -7.96 0.73 -38.74
CA LEU A 42 -9.30 0.18 -38.85
C LEU A 42 -9.98 0.73 -40.10
N SER A 43 -10.43 -0.17 -40.97
CA SER A 43 -11.31 0.14 -42.11
C SER A 43 -12.70 -0.48 -41.86
N ALA A 44 -13.64 -0.29 -42.78
CA ALA A 44 -15.02 -0.80 -42.64
C ALA A 44 -15.09 -2.33 -42.38
N HIS A 45 -14.22 -3.11 -43.02
CA HIS A 45 -14.28 -4.58 -43.01
C HIS A 45 -12.95 -5.25 -42.63
N SER A 46 -11.91 -4.48 -42.31
CA SER A 46 -10.61 -5.04 -41.94
C SER A 46 -9.86 -4.16 -40.95
N GLN A 47 -8.98 -4.79 -40.20
CA GLN A 47 -8.04 -4.14 -39.30
C GLN A 47 -6.64 -4.64 -39.65
N VAL A 48 -5.71 -3.71 -39.88
CA VAL A 48 -4.34 -4.04 -40.28
C VAL A 48 -3.34 -3.30 -39.41
N ASP A 49 -2.36 -4.04 -38.89
CA ASP A 49 -1.19 -3.50 -38.19
C ASP A 49 -0.07 -3.23 -39.20
N LEU A 50 0.42 -1.99 -39.26
CA LEU A 50 1.39 -1.55 -40.24
C LEU A 50 2.43 -0.60 -39.64
N ALA A 51 3.67 -0.72 -40.11
CA ALA A 51 4.78 0.13 -39.70
C ALA A 51 5.03 1.18 -40.79
N VAL A 52 4.84 2.45 -40.45
CA VAL A 52 4.94 3.58 -41.40
C VAL A 52 5.94 4.63 -40.92
N PRO A 53 6.56 5.40 -41.84
CA PRO A 53 7.51 6.45 -41.46
C PRO A 53 6.87 7.54 -40.58
N LEU A 54 7.43 7.79 -39.40
CA LEU A 54 6.90 8.69 -38.38
C LEU A 54 6.96 10.19 -38.79
N ARG A 55 7.97 10.55 -39.60
CA ARG A 55 8.29 11.95 -39.98
C ARG A 55 7.93 12.31 -41.42
N VAL A 56 7.20 11.45 -42.11
CA VAL A 56 6.72 11.71 -43.48
C VAL A 56 5.29 12.26 -43.42
N PRO A 57 4.93 13.27 -44.23
CA PRO A 57 3.56 13.77 -44.31
C PRO A 57 2.57 12.66 -44.63
N LEU A 58 1.41 12.68 -43.96
CA LEU A 58 0.37 11.66 -44.11
C LEU A 58 -0.12 11.53 -45.56
N ALA A 59 -0.17 12.61 -46.34
CA ALA A 59 -0.56 12.59 -47.76
C ALA A 59 0.26 11.60 -48.62
N VAL A 60 1.52 11.36 -48.25
CA VAL A 60 2.42 10.42 -48.98
C VAL A 60 2.24 8.99 -48.48
N VAL A 61 1.83 8.81 -47.22
CA VAL A 61 1.72 7.50 -46.55
C VAL A 61 0.35 6.87 -46.79
N ILE A 62 -0.72 7.67 -46.80
CA ILE A 62 -2.12 7.20 -46.92
C ILE A 62 -2.34 6.31 -48.16
N PRO A 63 -1.89 6.66 -49.39
CA PRO A 63 -2.10 5.79 -50.55
C PRO A 63 -1.50 4.39 -50.36
N GLY A 64 -0.30 4.29 -49.79
CA GLY A 64 0.33 3.00 -49.50
C GLY A 64 -0.39 2.18 -48.44
N ILE A 65 -1.02 2.84 -47.45
CA ILE A 65 -1.88 2.18 -46.46
C ILE A 65 -3.14 1.63 -47.13
N VAL A 66 -3.78 2.44 -47.99
CA VAL A 66 -4.98 2.05 -48.75
C VAL A 66 -4.67 0.85 -49.64
N ASP A 67 -3.58 0.91 -50.42
CA ASP A 67 -3.15 -0.20 -51.29
C ASP A 67 -2.90 -1.49 -50.49
N THR A 68 -2.34 -1.37 -49.28
CA THR A 68 -2.10 -2.53 -48.41
C THR A 68 -3.41 -3.16 -47.94
N ILE A 69 -4.39 -2.33 -47.58
CA ILE A 69 -5.71 -2.79 -47.11
C ILE A 69 -6.52 -3.40 -48.26
N VAL A 70 -6.55 -2.75 -49.43
CA VAL A 70 -7.27 -3.25 -50.63
C VAL A 70 -6.69 -4.57 -51.12
N ASN A 71 -5.36 -4.70 -51.15
CA ASN A 71 -4.71 -5.97 -51.53
C ASN A 71 -4.97 -7.08 -50.51
N HIS A 72 -5.23 -6.73 -49.25
CA HIS A 72 -5.58 -7.69 -48.19
C HIS A 72 -7.07 -8.08 -48.20
N SER A 73 -7.98 -7.19 -48.63
CA SER A 73 -9.42 -7.45 -48.68
C SER A 73 -9.86 -8.38 -49.80
N ASN A 74 -9.06 -8.57 -50.85
CA ASN A 74 -9.36 -9.44 -51.99
C ASN A 74 -9.49 -10.95 -51.64
N PHE A 75 -9.23 -11.34 -50.39
CA PHE A 75 -9.42 -12.71 -49.89
C PHE A 75 -10.78 -12.96 -49.21
N ASN A 76 -11.68 -11.96 -49.17
CA ASN A 76 -13.03 -12.14 -48.61
C ASN A 76 -14.05 -12.40 -49.73
N GLU A 77 -14.45 -13.66 -49.91
CA GLU A 77 -15.32 -14.19 -50.98
C GLU A 77 -16.77 -13.64 -50.95
N PHE A 78 -17.06 -12.61 -50.15
CA PHE A 78 -18.40 -12.07 -49.90
C PHE A 78 -18.60 -10.59 -50.25
N ASP A 79 -17.59 -9.88 -50.77
CA ASP A 79 -17.71 -8.45 -51.08
C ASP A 79 -17.62 -8.18 -52.59
N HIS A 80 -18.79 -8.16 -53.24
CA HIS A 80 -18.96 -7.59 -54.58
C HIS A 80 -19.48 -6.15 -54.43
N SER A 81 -18.66 -5.24 -53.92
CA SER A 81 -18.94 -3.81 -54.06
C SER A 81 -18.49 -3.34 -55.46
N ALA A 82 -19.41 -2.66 -56.14
CA ALA A 82 -19.33 -2.25 -57.54
C ALA A 82 -18.03 -1.49 -57.87
N GLU A 83 -17.55 -1.66 -59.11
CA GLU A 83 -16.44 -0.86 -59.67
C GLU A 83 -16.66 0.64 -59.37
N GLN A 84 -15.84 1.19 -58.48
CA GLN A 84 -15.89 2.60 -58.12
C GLN A 84 -15.14 3.40 -59.19
N PHE A 85 -15.89 4.18 -59.99
CA PHE A 85 -15.37 4.93 -61.13
C PHE A 85 -14.79 6.32 -60.77
N GLU A 86 -14.79 6.72 -59.50
CA GLU A 86 -14.36 8.06 -59.07
C GLU A 86 -13.25 7.98 -57.99
N PRO A 87 -12.19 8.82 -58.06
CA PRO A 87 -11.12 8.82 -57.06
C PRO A 87 -11.64 9.22 -55.68
N VAL A 88 -11.62 8.29 -54.73
CA VAL A 88 -11.99 8.54 -53.33
C VAL A 88 -10.77 9.12 -52.59
N ASP A 89 -10.92 10.30 -51.99
CA ASP A 89 -9.90 10.89 -51.12
C ASP A 89 -9.98 10.24 -49.72
N TRP A 90 -8.86 9.72 -49.23
CA TRP A 90 -8.81 8.94 -48.00
C TRP A 90 -8.20 9.74 -46.86
N THR A 91 -8.77 9.62 -45.67
CA THR A 91 -8.27 10.30 -44.48
C THR A 91 -8.13 9.34 -43.30
N LEU A 92 -7.17 9.65 -42.43
CA LEU A 92 -7.00 8.95 -41.15
C LEU A 92 -7.53 9.84 -40.03
N SER A 93 -8.26 9.25 -39.10
CA SER A 93 -8.76 9.94 -37.90
C SER A 93 -8.50 9.10 -36.66
N LYS A 94 -8.41 9.73 -35.48
CA LYS A 94 -8.58 8.98 -34.23
C LYS A 94 -10.05 8.65 -34.05
N VAL A 95 -10.36 7.56 -33.35
CA VAL A 95 -11.73 7.15 -33.07
C VAL A 95 -12.50 8.32 -32.42
N GLY A 96 -13.59 8.76 -33.06
CA GLY A 96 -14.42 9.87 -32.57
C GLY A 96 -13.73 11.23 -32.59
N ARG A 97 -12.74 11.47 -33.47
CA ARG A 97 -12.10 12.77 -33.67
C ARG A 97 -12.16 13.18 -35.13
N ALA A 98 -11.94 14.47 -35.37
CA ALA A 98 -11.79 15.00 -36.73
C ALA A 98 -10.61 14.32 -37.47
N PRO A 99 -10.66 14.25 -38.81
CA PRO A 99 -9.56 13.79 -39.64
C PRO A 99 -8.24 14.48 -39.34
N LEU A 100 -7.16 13.72 -39.36
CA LEU A 100 -5.80 14.21 -39.28
C LEU A 100 -5.47 15.00 -40.55
N ALA A 101 -4.86 16.16 -40.38
CA ALA A 101 -4.41 16.98 -41.50
C ALA A 101 -3.36 16.21 -42.33
N PRO A 102 -3.56 16.03 -43.66
CA PRO A 102 -2.69 15.21 -44.50
C PRO A 102 -1.30 15.86 -44.74
N THR A 103 -1.18 17.16 -44.50
CA THR A 103 0.09 17.91 -44.65
C THR A 103 1.07 17.69 -43.50
N LEU A 104 0.61 17.17 -42.36
CA LEU A 104 1.43 16.95 -41.17
C LEU A 104 1.87 15.48 -41.07
N SER A 105 2.97 15.25 -40.35
CA SER A 105 3.46 13.91 -40.06
C SER A 105 2.80 13.30 -38.81
N LEU A 106 2.92 11.98 -38.64
CA LEU A 106 2.43 11.27 -37.44
C LEU A 106 3.04 11.82 -36.14
N HIS A 107 4.33 12.19 -36.18
CA HIS A 107 5.02 12.85 -35.07
C HIS A 107 4.36 14.18 -34.67
N GLU A 108 4.01 15.01 -35.65
CA GLU A 108 3.43 16.33 -35.43
C GLU A 108 2.00 16.23 -34.88
N HIS A 109 1.27 15.18 -35.26
CA HIS A 109 -0.02 14.81 -34.66
C HIS A 109 0.10 14.12 -33.30
N GLY A 110 1.32 13.89 -32.81
CA GLY A 110 1.59 13.23 -31.53
C GLY A 110 1.12 11.77 -31.48
N ILE A 111 1.03 11.10 -32.63
CA ILE A 111 0.65 9.69 -32.73
C ILE A 111 1.79 8.83 -32.19
N ARG A 112 1.47 7.86 -31.32
CA ARG A 112 2.43 6.94 -30.69
C ARG A 112 2.30 5.54 -31.26
N ASP A 113 3.33 4.74 -31.07
CA ASP A 113 3.30 3.31 -31.39
C ASP A 113 2.13 2.58 -30.70
N GLY A 114 1.39 1.81 -31.49
CA GLY A 114 0.23 1.04 -31.06
C GLY A 114 -1.09 1.83 -31.06
N GLU A 115 -1.12 3.08 -31.51
CA GLU A 115 -2.38 3.82 -31.63
C GLU A 115 -3.26 3.28 -32.77
N LEU A 116 -4.58 3.24 -32.50
CA LEU A 116 -5.63 2.86 -33.44
C LEU A 116 -6.11 4.09 -34.21
N LEU A 117 -6.04 4.03 -35.54
CA LEU A 117 -6.57 5.03 -36.45
C LEU A 117 -7.69 4.44 -37.31
N VAL A 118 -8.69 5.25 -37.64
CA VAL A 118 -9.78 4.88 -38.53
C VAL A 118 -9.50 5.47 -39.91
N LEU A 119 -9.47 4.61 -40.92
CA LEU A 119 -9.42 4.98 -42.33
C LEU A 119 -10.85 5.14 -42.85
N ALA A 120 -11.17 6.34 -43.33
CA ALA A 120 -12.47 6.66 -43.91
C ALA A 120 -12.29 7.54 -45.14
N ALA A 121 -13.27 7.51 -46.04
CA ALA A 121 -13.34 8.45 -47.14
C ALA A 121 -13.57 9.87 -46.58
N ALA A 122 -12.95 10.88 -47.18
CA ALA A 122 -12.92 12.26 -46.67
C ALA A 122 -14.33 12.86 -46.49
N ASP A 123 -15.27 12.45 -47.33
CA ASP A 123 -16.69 12.83 -47.34
C ASP A 123 -17.53 12.13 -46.26
N THR A 124 -17.06 11.00 -45.74
CA THR A 124 -17.73 10.19 -44.70
C THR A 124 -17.05 10.30 -43.34
N ALA A 125 -16.06 11.19 -43.20
CA ALA A 125 -15.37 11.43 -41.95
C ALA A 125 -16.35 11.82 -40.83
N ALA A 126 -16.28 11.12 -39.70
CA ALA A 126 -17.13 11.40 -38.57
C ALA A 126 -16.89 12.84 -38.05
N PRO A 127 -17.95 13.66 -37.87
CA PRO A 127 -17.80 14.96 -37.25
C PRO A 127 -17.29 14.80 -35.82
N PRO A 128 -16.55 15.80 -35.28
CA PRO A 128 -16.12 15.75 -33.89
C PRO A 128 -17.35 15.65 -32.97
N PRO A 129 -17.27 14.90 -31.86
CA PRO A 129 -18.37 14.76 -30.92
C PRO A 129 -18.72 16.14 -30.36
N LEU A 130 -19.97 16.55 -30.61
CA LEU A 130 -20.54 17.77 -30.05
C LEU A 130 -21.13 17.43 -28.69
N PHE A 131 -20.49 17.89 -27.62
CA PHE A 131 -21.04 17.78 -26.27
C PHE A 131 -21.92 19.01 -26.02
N ASP A 132 -23.21 18.92 -26.35
CA ASP A 132 -24.18 20.03 -26.30
C ASP A 132 -24.69 20.35 -24.88
N ASP A 133 -24.07 19.77 -23.86
CA ASP A 133 -24.66 19.75 -22.52
C ASP A 133 -23.70 20.33 -21.49
N ILE A 134 -23.55 21.66 -21.56
CA ILE A 134 -22.78 22.46 -20.61
C ILE A 134 -23.34 22.28 -19.19
N MET A 135 -24.66 22.04 -19.07
CA MET A 135 -25.34 21.72 -17.80
C MET A 135 -25.01 20.32 -17.30
N TYR A 136 -24.98 19.31 -18.18
CA TYR A 136 -24.45 17.99 -17.81
C TYR A 136 -22.98 18.08 -17.42
N THR A 137 -22.17 18.90 -18.08
CA THR A 137 -20.74 19.05 -17.77
C THR A 137 -20.56 19.67 -16.38
N VAL A 138 -21.33 20.70 -16.02
CA VAL A 138 -21.33 21.29 -14.66
C VAL A 138 -21.86 20.30 -13.61
N ALA A 139 -22.96 19.59 -13.91
CA ALA A 139 -23.53 18.59 -13.00
C ALA A 139 -22.64 17.35 -12.82
N ALA A 140 -21.91 16.93 -13.86
CA ALA A 140 -20.96 15.83 -13.82
C ALA A 140 -19.66 16.24 -13.12
N THR A 141 -19.18 17.47 -13.34
CA THR A 141 -18.01 18.02 -12.63
C THR A 141 -18.28 18.13 -11.13
N ASP A 142 -19.52 18.46 -10.74
CA ASP A 142 -19.92 18.57 -9.33
C ASP A 142 -20.21 17.21 -8.69
N ALA A 143 -20.59 16.18 -9.47
CA ALA A 143 -20.82 14.83 -8.97
C ALA A 143 -19.52 14.14 -8.48
N ASP A 144 -18.38 14.46 -9.07
CA ASP A 144 -17.07 13.95 -8.63
C ASP A 144 -16.55 14.66 -7.36
N ILE A 145 -16.98 15.90 -7.12
CA ILE A 145 -16.57 16.71 -5.95
C ILE A 145 -17.54 16.48 -4.77
N TYR A 146 -18.84 16.39 -5.03
CA TYR A 146 -19.88 16.19 -4.02
C TYR A 146 -20.25 14.71 -3.89
N ARG A 147 -19.58 14.03 -2.95
CA ARG A 147 -19.90 12.64 -2.60
C ARG A 147 -21.32 12.55 -2.03
N ARG A 148 -22.27 12.06 -2.83
CA ARG A 148 -23.67 11.87 -2.39
C ARG A 148 -23.73 10.92 -1.18
N TRP A 149 -24.68 11.15 -0.28
CA TRP A 149 -24.96 10.23 0.83
C TRP A 149 -25.42 8.88 0.28
N THR A 150 -24.54 7.89 0.35
CA THR A 150 -24.81 6.52 -0.09
C THR A 150 -25.12 5.60 1.10
N PRO A 151 -25.79 4.46 0.88
CA PRO A 151 -25.93 3.43 1.91
C PRO A 151 -24.58 2.98 2.51
N ILE A 152 -23.51 3.01 1.71
CA ILE A 152 -22.14 2.74 2.17
C ILE A 152 -21.68 3.81 3.16
N THR A 153 -21.89 5.09 2.84
CA THR A 153 -21.52 6.21 3.73
C THR A 153 -22.32 6.17 5.02
N ALA A 154 -23.63 5.95 4.92
CA ALA A 154 -24.51 5.78 6.08
C ALA A 154 -24.06 4.62 6.98
N ARG A 155 -23.65 3.52 6.36
CA ARG A 155 -23.12 2.34 7.07
C ARG A 155 -21.80 2.65 7.76
N ILE A 156 -20.86 3.32 7.11
CA ILE A 156 -19.58 3.70 7.73
C ILE A 156 -19.82 4.59 8.96
N VAL A 157 -20.66 5.61 8.81
CA VAL A 157 -21.01 6.52 9.92
C VAL A 157 -21.70 5.75 11.05
N GLY A 158 -22.71 4.93 10.74
CA GLY A 158 -23.41 4.10 11.72
C GLY A 158 -22.49 3.11 12.44
N SER A 159 -21.61 2.42 11.71
CA SER A 159 -20.62 1.51 12.27
C SER A 159 -19.62 2.24 13.18
N SER A 160 -19.18 3.44 12.79
CA SER A 160 -18.29 4.25 13.63
C SER A 160 -18.98 4.71 14.92
N ALA A 161 -20.24 5.15 14.83
CA ALA A 161 -21.04 5.55 15.98
C ALA A 161 -21.29 4.36 16.92
N ALA A 162 -21.58 3.18 16.38
CA ALA A 162 -21.77 1.95 17.16
C ALA A 162 -20.50 1.56 17.92
N LEU A 163 -19.32 1.65 17.28
CA LEU A 163 -18.04 1.39 17.93
C LEU A 163 -17.76 2.38 19.07
N VAL A 164 -17.97 3.67 18.83
CA VAL A 164 -17.81 4.71 19.85
C VAL A 164 -18.78 4.48 21.02
N ALA A 165 -20.05 4.18 20.73
CA ALA A 165 -21.05 3.89 21.75
C ALA A 165 -20.67 2.66 22.60
N ALA A 166 -20.14 1.60 21.98
CA ALA A 166 -19.66 0.41 22.69
C ALA A 166 -18.48 0.74 23.62
N LEU A 167 -17.54 1.58 23.17
CA LEU A 167 -16.43 2.06 24.01
C LEU A 167 -16.91 2.92 25.18
N VAL A 168 -17.88 3.81 24.94
CA VAL A 168 -18.48 4.64 26.01
C VAL A 168 -19.23 3.77 27.01
N ALA A 169 -19.99 2.77 26.56
CA ALA A 169 -20.68 1.83 27.44
C ALA A 169 -19.70 1.00 28.27
N ALA A 170 -18.62 0.51 27.65
CA ALA A 170 -17.53 -0.18 28.34
C ALA A 170 -16.89 0.73 29.42
N LEU A 171 -16.59 1.98 29.08
CA LEU A 171 -16.04 2.95 30.02
C LEU A 171 -17.02 3.25 31.18
N ALA A 172 -18.31 3.40 30.90
CA ALA A 172 -19.33 3.65 31.91
C ALA A 172 -19.42 2.50 32.93
N LEU A 173 -19.32 1.25 32.48
CA LEU A 173 -19.32 0.08 33.37
C LEU A 173 -18.10 0.06 34.31
N VAL A 174 -16.92 0.46 33.79
CA VAL A 174 -15.69 0.55 34.60
C VAL A 174 -15.77 1.68 35.62
N LEU A 175 -16.25 2.86 35.22
CA LEU A 175 -16.33 4.03 36.10
C LEU A 175 -17.46 3.94 37.15
N GLY A 176 -18.51 3.17 36.87
CA GLY A 176 -19.68 3.05 37.74
C GLY A 176 -19.52 2.12 38.95
N ASP A 177 -18.33 1.55 39.19
CA ASP A 177 -18.04 0.58 40.27
C ASP A 177 -19.13 -0.50 40.44
N THR A 178 -19.60 -1.01 39.30
CA THR A 178 -20.77 -1.89 39.20
C THR A 178 -20.49 -3.33 39.64
N GLY A 179 -19.23 -3.67 39.93
CA GLY A 179 -18.77 -5.00 40.32
C GLY A 179 -19.26 -6.10 39.38
N LEU A 180 -19.72 -7.21 39.97
CA LEU A 180 -20.15 -8.40 39.24
C LEU A 180 -21.39 -8.15 38.37
N ILE A 181 -22.29 -7.25 38.76
CA ILE A 181 -23.48 -6.92 37.96
C ILE A 181 -23.05 -6.30 36.63
N GLY A 182 -22.09 -5.37 36.66
CA GLY A 182 -21.51 -4.81 35.44
C GLY A 182 -20.80 -5.85 34.59
N ALA A 183 -20.10 -6.79 35.23
CA ALA A 183 -19.45 -7.89 34.55
C ALA A 183 -20.45 -8.77 33.77
N VAL A 184 -21.59 -9.10 34.39
CA VAL A 184 -22.66 -9.90 33.77
C VAL A 184 -23.33 -9.11 32.64
N CYS A 185 -23.67 -7.83 32.86
CA CYS A 185 -24.27 -6.99 31.82
C CYS A 185 -23.36 -6.85 30.59
N GLY A 186 -22.07 -6.57 30.80
CA GLY A 186 -21.07 -6.50 29.73
C GLY A 186 -20.90 -7.84 29.00
N GLY A 187 -20.90 -8.95 29.75
CA GLY A 187 -20.75 -10.29 29.20
C GLY A 187 -21.94 -10.70 28.35
N VAL A 188 -23.16 -10.49 28.84
CA VAL A 188 -24.41 -10.80 28.12
C VAL A 188 -24.53 -9.94 26.86
N THR A 189 -24.27 -8.64 26.95
CA THR A 189 -24.32 -7.75 25.77
C THR A 189 -23.26 -8.12 24.73
N SER A 190 -22.03 -8.42 25.15
CA SER A 190 -20.99 -8.94 24.27
C SER A 190 -21.42 -10.24 23.58
N LEU A 191 -22.01 -11.18 24.33
CA LEU A 191 -22.49 -12.45 23.79
C LEU A 191 -23.58 -12.22 22.73
N VAL A 192 -24.57 -11.38 23.01
CA VAL A 192 -25.65 -11.05 22.07
C VAL A 192 -25.09 -10.43 20.79
N LEU A 193 -24.16 -9.48 20.90
CA LEU A 193 -23.51 -8.86 19.73
C LEU A 193 -22.67 -9.86 18.93
N THR A 194 -21.99 -10.79 19.61
CA THR A 194 -21.21 -11.85 18.97
C THR A 194 -22.12 -12.80 18.18
N VAL A 195 -23.24 -13.22 18.78
CA VAL A 195 -24.24 -14.05 18.10
C VAL A 195 -24.83 -13.30 16.91
N ALA A 196 -25.19 -12.03 17.08
CA ALA A 196 -25.69 -11.19 15.99
C ALA A 196 -24.66 -11.04 14.86
N ALA A 197 -23.36 -10.92 15.18
CA ALA A 197 -22.29 -10.87 14.19
C ALA A 197 -22.20 -12.16 13.37
N VAL A 198 -22.31 -13.32 14.03
CA VAL A 198 -22.29 -14.63 13.36
C VAL A 198 -23.53 -14.81 12.48
N VAL A 199 -24.71 -14.45 12.97
CA VAL A 199 -25.96 -14.51 12.20
C VAL A 199 -25.90 -13.58 10.99
N ALA A 200 -25.42 -12.34 11.15
CA ALA A 200 -25.25 -11.38 10.06
C ALA A 200 -24.35 -11.95 8.94
N ALA A 201 -23.25 -12.61 9.29
CA ALA A 201 -22.37 -13.22 8.31
C ALA A 201 -22.93 -14.50 7.68
N ARG A 202 -23.48 -15.41 8.49
CA ARG A 202 -23.83 -16.78 8.05
C ARG A 202 -25.23 -16.90 7.46
N VAL A 203 -26.18 -16.14 7.98
CA VAL A 203 -27.59 -16.19 7.56
C VAL A 203 -27.86 -15.12 6.51
N TYR A 204 -27.40 -13.90 6.76
CA TYR A 204 -27.69 -12.75 5.88
C TYR A 204 -26.59 -12.45 4.84
N GLY A 205 -25.40 -13.05 4.98
CA GLY A 205 -24.27 -12.76 4.10
C GLY A 205 -23.70 -11.34 4.24
N ASP A 206 -24.13 -10.56 5.23
CA ASP A 206 -23.69 -9.17 5.44
C ASP A 206 -22.39 -9.13 6.25
N THR A 207 -21.28 -9.25 5.53
CA THR A 207 -19.92 -9.25 6.11
C THR A 207 -19.57 -7.95 6.84
N ALA A 208 -20.04 -6.80 6.36
CA ALA A 208 -19.70 -5.50 6.97
C ALA A 208 -20.39 -5.30 8.33
N SER A 209 -21.67 -5.66 8.41
CA SER A 209 -22.42 -5.63 9.67
C SER A 209 -21.86 -6.64 10.67
N SER A 210 -21.47 -7.83 10.20
CA SER A 210 -20.79 -8.83 11.03
C SER A 210 -19.48 -8.31 11.64
N ILE A 211 -18.63 -7.67 10.84
CA ILE A 211 -17.37 -7.08 11.34
C ILE A 211 -17.66 -6.00 12.38
N THR A 212 -18.63 -5.13 12.11
CA THR A 212 -19.01 -4.05 13.04
C THR A 212 -19.47 -4.60 14.37
N LEU A 213 -20.44 -5.53 14.35
CA LEU A 213 -20.99 -6.17 15.55
C LEU A 213 -19.92 -6.93 16.34
N GLY A 214 -19.05 -7.66 15.64
CA GLY A 214 -17.93 -8.35 16.26
C GLY A 214 -16.94 -7.39 16.91
N CYS A 215 -16.58 -6.28 16.25
CA CYS A 215 -15.70 -5.27 16.83
C CYS A 215 -16.32 -4.57 18.05
N THR A 216 -17.64 -4.33 18.04
CA THR A 216 -18.35 -3.74 19.20
C THR A 216 -18.46 -4.70 20.40
N ALA A 217 -18.45 -6.01 20.15
CA ALA A 217 -18.50 -7.01 21.23
C ALA A 217 -17.19 -7.06 22.04
N VAL A 218 -16.04 -6.88 21.37
CA VAL A 218 -14.70 -6.98 21.98
C VAL A 218 -14.48 -6.08 23.21
N PRO A 219 -14.76 -4.76 23.19
CA PRO A 219 -14.57 -3.91 24.37
C PRO A 219 -15.52 -4.26 25.53
N LEU A 220 -16.73 -4.73 25.24
CA LEU A 220 -17.68 -5.17 26.27
C LEU A 220 -17.22 -6.49 26.90
N ALA A 221 -16.69 -7.42 26.10
CA ALA A 221 -16.04 -8.64 26.59
C ALA A 221 -14.85 -8.32 27.50
N PHE A 222 -14.03 -7.33 27.10
CA PHE A 222 -12.89 -6.89 27.89
C PHE A 222 -13.31 -6.40 29.27
N VAL A 223 -14.29 -5.49 29.32
CA VAL A 223 -14.76 -4.94 30.60
C VAL A 223 -15.46 -6.00 31.44
N SER A 224 -16.21 -6.92 30.81
CA SER A 224 -16.79 -8.07 31.50
C SER A 224 -15.72 -8.91 32.23
N GLY A 225 -14.65 -9.28 31.53
CA GLY A 225 -13.54 -10.03 32.15
C GLY A 225 -12.82 -9.22 33.23
N ALA A 226 -12.60 -7.92 33.01
CA ALA A 226 -11.92 -7.06 33.97
C ALA A 226 -12.70 -6.91 35.29
N LEU A 227 -14.03 -6.76 35.22
CA LEU A 227 -14.90 -6.61 36.39
C LEU A 227 -15.16 -7.92 37.16
N CYS A 228 -14.90 -9.08 36.54
CA CYS A 228 -14.99 -10.38 37.21
C CYS A 228 -13.89 -10.61 38.27
N VAL A 229 -12.76 -9.89 38.18
CA VAL A 229 -11.65 -10.06 39.11
C VAL A 229 -11.90 -9.26 40.38
N PRO A 230 -11.93 -9.87 41.57
CA PRO A 230 -12.00 -9.14 42.82
C PRO A 230 -10.62 -8.55 43.19
N GLY A 231 -10.62 -7.39 43.84
CA GLY A 231 -9.40 -6.74 44.36
C GLY A 231 -9.01 -5.48 43.60
N THR A 232 -7.77 -5.03 43.82
CA THR A 232 -7.24 -3.74 43.30
C THR A 232 -6.05 -3.92 42.35
N VAL A 233 -5.65 -5.16 42.07
CA VAL A 233 -4.46 -5.47 41.27
C VAL A 233 -4.78 -5.27 39.79
N LEU A 234 -4.46 -4.08 39.28
CA LEU A 234 -4.77 -3.66 37.90
C LEU A 234 -4.35 -4.69 36.83
N SER A 235 -3.15 -5.29 36.97
CA SER A 235 -2.66 -6.28 36.00
C SER A 235 -3.55 -7.52 35.92
N ALA A 236 -4.21 -7.93 37.01
CA ALA A 236 -5.11 -9.07 37.01
C ALA A 236 -6.43 -8.76 36.28
N HIS A 237 -6.99 -7.56 36.48
CA HIS A 237 -8.16 -7.09 35.72
C HIS A 237 -7.85 -7.02 34.22
N LEU A 238 -6.70 -6.45 33.85
CA LEU A 238 -6.27 -6.33 32.45
C LEU A 238 -5.99 -7.70 31.81
N LEU A 239 -5.45 -8.65 32.57
CA LEU A 239 -5.25 -10.03 32.12
C LEU A 239 -6.58 -10.71 31.79
N LEU A 240 -7.53 -10.73 32.72
CA LEU A 240 -8.79 -11.46 32.49
C LEU A 240 -9.65 -10.75 31.43
N GLY A 241 -9.65 -9.42 31.43
CA GLY A 241 -10.30 -8.63 30.38
C GLY A 241 -9.72 -8.93 28.99
N SER A 242 -8.39 -8.90 28.84
CA SER A 242 -7.75 -9.22 27.55
C SER A 242 -8.01 -10.66 27.12
N ALA A 243 -8.07 -11.61 28.05
CA ALA A 243 -8.40 -13.01 27.77
C ALA A 243 -9.84 -13.18 27.24
N PHE A 244 -10.83 -12.53 27.87
CA PHE A 244 -12.23 -12.57 27.40
C PHE A 244 -12.38 -11.91 26.04
N ALA A 245 -11.76 -10.75 25.84
CA ALA A 245 -11.73 -10.08 24.55
C ALA A 245 -11.07 -10.95 23.46
N ALA A 246 -9.96 -11.64 23.78
CA ALA A 246 -9.28 -12.55 22.87
C ALA A 246 -10.19 -13.74 22.50
N ALA A 247 -10.90 -14.31 23.47
CA ALA A 247 -11.84 -15.40 23.24
C ALA A 247 -12.98 -14.99 22.29
N VAL A 248 -13.62 -13.84 22.53
CA VAL A 248 -14.67 -13.30 21.65
C VAL A 248 -14.12 -13.01 20.26
N THR A 249 -12.93 -12.41 20.16
CA THR A 249 -12.26 -12.14 18.88
C THR A 249 -11.98 -13.42 18.11
N LEU A 250 -11.51 -14.48 18.79
CA LEU A 250 -11.27 -15.78 18.19
C LEU A 250 -12.58 -16.43 17.70
N ILE A 251 -13.66 -16.33 18.47
CA ILE A 251 -14.98 -16.80 18.07
C ILE A 251 -15.45 -16.07 16.80
N CYS A 252 -15.36 -14.73 16.77
CA CYS A 252 -15.69 -13.95 15.57
C CYS A 252 -14.82 -14.35 14.37
N LEU A 253 -13.51 -14.49 14.56
CA LEU A 253 -12.57 -14.90 13.51
C LEU A 253 -12.94 -16.26 12.89
N ARG A 254 -13.33 -17.22 13.72
CA ARG A 254 -13.66 -18.59 13.29
C ARG A 254 -15.06 -18.71 12.72
N LEU A 255 -16.03 -18.03 13.32
CA LEU A 255 -17.44 -18.21 12.99
C LEU A 255 -17.95 -17.24 11.93
N CYS A 256 -17.45 -16.01 11.82
CA CYS A 256 -17.98 -15.03 10.87
C CYS A 256 -17.50 -15.28 9.43
N GLY A 257 -16.30 -15.84 9.23
CA GLY A 257 -15.76 -16.06 7.88
C GLY A 257 -15.43 -14.78 7.09
N ALA A 258 -15.50 -13.62 7.74
CA ALA A 258 -15.20 -12.29 7.20
C ALA A 258 -14.31 -11.50 8.16
N GLY A 259 -13.73 -10.39 7.70
CA GLY A 259 -12.93 -9.50 8.55
C GLY A 259 -11.60 -10.09 9.03
N LEU A 260 -11.03 -11.04 8.27
CA LEU A 260 -9.81 -11.76 8.65
C LEU A 260 -8.68 -10.83 9.10
N ALA A 261 -8.43 -9.73 8.38
CA ALA A 261 -7.39 -8.77 8.75
C ALA A 261 -7.64 -8.12 10.12
N VAL A 262 -8.89 -7.69 10.40
CA VAL A 262 -9.24 -7.00 11.65
C VAL A 262 -9.20 -7.97 12.83
N PHE A 263 -9.86 -9.12 12.72
CA PHE A 263 -9.92 -10.06 13.82
C PHE A 263 -8.57 -10.75 14.09
N THR A 264 -7.73 -10.96 13.07
CA THR A 264 -6.35 -11.45 13.31
C THR A 264 -5.49 -10.39 13.98
N ALA A 265 -5.63 -9.12 13.58
CA ALA A 265 -4.94 -8.02 14.24
C ALA A 265 -5.33 -7.94 15.72
N LEU A 266 -6.64 -7.87 16.00
CA LEU A 266 -7.17 -7.83 17.37
C LEU A 266 -6.72 -9.04 18.18
N LEU A 267 -6.80 -10.24 17.62
CA LEU A 267 -6.46 -11.47 18.34
C LEU A 267 -4.98 -11.46 18.77
N VAL A 268 -4.06 -11.11 17.86
CA VAL A 268 -2.63 -11.09 18.16
C VAL A 268 -2.28 -10.00 19.17
N VAL A 269 -2.89 -8.81 19.08
CA VAL A 269 -2.73 -7.74 20.08
C VAL A 269 -3.22 -8.20 21.46
N LEU A 270 -4.40 -8.83 21.52
CA LEU A 270 -4.99 -9.29 22.77
C LEU A 270 -4.21 -10.45 23.38
N LEU A 271 -3.68 -11.38 22.57
CA LEU A 271 -2.81 -12.45 23.06
C LEU A 271 -1.48 -11.90 23.61
N ALA A 272 -0.89 -10.90 22.94
CA ALA A 272 0.29 -10.21 23.45
C ALA A 272 -0.02 -9.50 24.79
N ALA A 273 -1.20 -8.87 24.92
CA ALA A 273 -1.66 -8.25 26.15
C ALA A 273 -1.84 -9.30 27.27
N VAL A 274 -2.47 -10.45 26.99
CA VAL A 274 -2.61 -11.56 27.95
C VAL A 274 -1.24 -12.01 28.46
N GLY A 275 -0.28 -12.26 27.56
CA GLY A 275 1.07 -12.66 27.94
C GLY A 275 1.79 -11.60 28.79
N THR A 276 1.68 -10.33 28.41
CA THR A 276 2.28 -9.20 29.12
C THR A 276 1.71 -9.05 30.53
N PHE A 277 0.38 -9.06 30.66
CA PHE A 277 -0.28 -8.93 31.95
C PHE A 277 -0.11 -10.18 32.82
N ALA A 278 0.03 -11.37 32.22
CA ALA A 278 0.31 -12.60 32.96
C ALA A 278 1.67 -12.55 33.65
N VAL A 279 2.69 -12.06 32.95
CA VAL A 279 4.00 -11.80 33.56
C VAL A 279 3.88 -10.74 34.64
N ALA A 280 3.16 -9.63 34.38
CA ALA A 280 2.98 -8.56 35.37
C ALA A 280 2.19 -9.00 36.63
N THR A 281 1.30 -9.98 36.52
CA THR A 281 0.57 -10.54 37.68
C THR A 281 1.39 -11.57 38.45
N THR A 282 2.17 -12.41 37.76
CA THR A 282 2.89 -13.54 38.38
C THR A 282 4.25 -13.12 38.93
N LEU A 283 4.88 -12.13 38.31
CA LEU A 283 6.20 -11.60 38.68
C LEU A 283 6.09 -10.09 38.94
N PRO A 284 5.49 -9.66 40.06
CA PRO A 284 5.31 -8.24 40.37
C PRO A 284 6.63 -7.48 40.54
N GLU A 285 7.72 -8.18 40.86
CA GLU A 285 9.07 -7.60 40.96
C GLU A 285 9.74 -7.40 39.58
N ALA A 286 9.16 -7.96 38.51
CA ALA A 286 9.70 -7.78 37.17
C ALA A 286 9.63 -6.31 36.77
N ARG A 287 10.79 -5.72 36.46
CA ARG A 287 10.87 -4.34 36.01
C ARG A 287 10.05 -4.18 34.72
N THR A 288 9.18 -3.17 34.68
CA THR A 288 8.34 -2.83 33.52
C THR A 288 9.16 -2.68 32.23
N ALA A 289 10.38 -2.16 32.35
CA ALA A 289 11.32 -2.02 31.25
C ALA A 289 11.74 -3.38 30.66
N THR A 290 12.00 -4.38 31.49
CA THR A 290 12.36 -5.73 31.06
C THR A 290 11.21 -6.39 30.30
N VAL A 291 9.99 -6.32 30.85
CA VAL A 291 8.79 -6.87 30.19
C VAL A 291 8.56 -6.18 28.84
N SER A 292 8.62 -4.85 28.80
CA SER A 292 8.42 -4.09 27.56
C SER A 292 9.49 -4.40 26.51
N SER A 293 10.76 -4.55 26.91
CA SER A 293 11.84 -4.94 25.99
C SER A 293 11.63 -6.35 25.41
N ALA A 294 11.12 -7.29 26.20
CA ALA A 294 10.80 -8.64 25.74
C ALA A 294 9.61 -8.63 24.76
N VAL A 295 8.59 -7.82 25.02
CA VAL A 295 7.44 -7.65 24.12
C VAL A 295 7.86 -7.02 22.79
N ILE A 296 8.73 -6.01 22.81
CA ILE A 296 9.33 -5.42 21.59
C ILE A 296 10.08 -6.52 20.80
N ALA A 297 10.92 -7.30 21.47
CA ALA A 297 11.67 -8.39 20.83
C ALA A 297 10.72 -9.41 20.16
N ALA A 298 9.70 -9.87 20.89
CA ALA A 298 8.71 -10.80 20.38
C ALA A 298 7.95 -10.22 19.18
N ALA A 299 7.53 -8.95 19.24
CA ALA A 299 6.83 -8.29 18.14
C ALA A 299 7.68 -8.21 16.86
N LEU A 300 8.96 -7.86 16.98
CA LEU A 300 9.89 -7.78 15.85
C LEU A 300 10.24 -9.16 15.26
N ILE A 301 10.33 -10.19 16.11
CA ILE A 301 10.49 -11.59 15.67
C ILE A 301 9.26 -12.01 14.87
N VAL A 302 8.05 -11.82 15.41
CA VAL A 302 6.80 -12.17 14.71
C VAL A 302 6.66 -11.38 13.40
N LEU A 303 7.04 -10.10 13.39
CA LEU A 303 7.06 -9.28 12.17
C LEU A 303 7.92 -9.93 11.07
N THR A 304 9.10 -10.45 11.43
CA THR A 304 10.00 -11.16 10.49
C THR A 304 9.35 -12.43 9.90
N PHE A 305 8.52 -13.12 10.68
CA PHE A 305 7.84 -14.35 10.24
C PHE A 305 6.45 -14.12 9.63
N THR A 306 5.98 -12.87 9.53
CA THR A 306 4.59 -12.56 9.16
C THR A 306 4.19 -13.10 7.78
N ALA A 307 5.08 -13.02 6.78
CA ALA A 307 4.82 -13.59 5.46
C ALA A 307 4.63 -15.11 5.51
N ARG A 308 5.51 -15.83 6.21
CA ARG A 308 5.43 -17.30 6.37
C ARG A 308 4.18 -17.72 7.13
N LEU A 309 3.85 -17.03 8.22
CA LEU A 309 2.64 -17.26 8.99
C LEU A 309 1.37 -17.02 8.15
N SER A 310 1.35 -15.97 7.33
CA SER A 310 0.21 -15.66 6.46
C SER A 310 -0.03 -16.75 5.41
N MET A 311 1.04 -17.30 4.81
CA MET A 311 0.96 -18.41 3.86
C MET A 311 0.50 -19.70 4.55
N LEU A 312 1.00 -19.96 5.76
CA LEU A 312 0.61 -21.11 6.58
C LEU A 312 -0.89 -21.06 6.94
N PHE A 313 -1.37 -19.91 7.43
CA PHE A 313 -2.78 -19.74 7.80
C PHE A 313 -3.74 -19.76 6.61
N ALA A 314 -3.28 -19.32 5.44
CA ALA A 314 -4.04 -19.39 4.21
C ALA A 314 -3.97 -20.75 3.49
N ARG A 315 -3.11 -21.67 3.95
CA ARG A 315 -2.85 -22.98 3.32
C ARG A 315 -2.52 -22.85 1.83
N LEU A 316 -1.68 -21.87 1.49
CA LEU A 316 -1.19 -21.73 0.12
C LEU A 316 -0.25 -22.91 -0.19
N PRO A 317 -0.45 -23.63 -1.30
CA PRO A 317 0.45 -24.69 -1.71
C PRO A 317 1.81 -24.06 -2.03
N LEU A 318 2.87 -24.53 -1.37
CA LEU A 318 4.23 -24.17 -1.73
C LEU A 318 4.66 -25.11 -2.84
N PRO A 319 5.18 -24.61 -3.98
CA PRO A 319 5.71 -25.47 -5.02
C PRO A 319 6.83 -26.33 -4.42
N PRO A 320 6.88 -27.64 -4.72
CA PRO A 320 7.95 -28.50 -4.24
C PRO A 320 9.28 -27.98 -4.81
N VAL A 321 10.26 -27.76 -3.93
CA VAL A 321 11.60 -27.40 -4.37
C VAL A 321 12.30 -28.69 -4.81
N PRO A 322 12.75 -28.79 -6.07
CA PRO A 322 13.44 -29.99 -6.53
C PRO A 322 14.70 -30.22 -5.71
N THR A 323 14.80 -31.41 -5.13
CA THR A 323 16.03 -31.89 -4.51
C THR A 323 16.91 -32.53 -5.59
N PRO A 324 18.25 -32.50 -5.48
CA PRO A 324 19.14 -33.12 -6.46
C PRO A 324 18.86 -34.61 -6.76
N SER A 325 18.21 -35.32 -5.83
CA SER A 325 17.76 -36.71 -5.94
C SER A 325 16.38 -36.89 -6.59
N ASN A 326 15.71 -35.80 -6.98
CA ASN A 326 14.40 -35.80 -7.62
C ASN A 326 14.29 -34.58 -8.56
N PRO A 327 14.94 -34.63 -9.73
CA PRO A 327 14.79 -33.60 -10.76
C PRO A 327 13.33 -33.53 -11.22
N LEU A 328 12.86 -32.33 -11.60
CA LEU A 328 11.46 -32.06 -12.00
C LEU A 328 10.99 -32.88 -13.23
N ASP A 329 11.90 -33.58 -13.90
CA ASP A 329 11.67 -34.30 -15.15
C ASP A 329 11.42 -35.81 -14.95
N ASP A 330 11.33 -36.31 -13.71
CA ASP A 330 10.92 -37.70 -13.50
C ASP A 330 9.38 -37.76 -13.59
N ASP A 331 8.89 -38.20 -14.75
CA ASP A 331 7.53 -38.68 -14.96
C ASP A 331 7.14 -39.51 -13.72
N ARG A 332 6.28 -38.96 -12.87
CA ARG A 332 5.83 -39.66 -11.66
C ARG A 332 5.02 -40.87 -12.11
N ASP A 333 5.69 -42.00 -12.27
CA ASP A 333 5.11 -43.32 -12.51
C ASP A 333 4.06 -43.62 -11.42
N GLY A 334 2.80 -43.31 -11.71
CA GLY A 334 1.62 -43.81 -10.99
C GLY A 334 1.31 -43.22 -9.62
N LEU A 335 2.04 -42.21 -9.11
CA LEU A 335 1.59 -41.45 -7.93
C LEU A 335 0.70 -40.29 -8.38
N PRO A 336 -0.50 -40.09 -7.78
CA PRO A 336 -1.32 -38.93 -8.11
C PRO A 336 -0.48 -37.65 -7.96
N GLU A 337 -0.36 -36.88 -9.03
CA GLU A 337 0.04 -35.48 -8.90
C GLU A 337 -0.90 -34.84 -7.90
N PRO A 338 -0.39 -34.12 -6.87
CA PRO A 338 -1.29 -33.35 -6.03
C PRO A 338 -2.02 -32.39 -6.95
N GLU A 339 -3.32 -32.62 -7.16
CA GLU A 339 -4.18 -31.79 -7.99
C GLU A 339 -3.95 -30.34 -7.56
N LEU A 340 -3.26 -29.58 -8.42
CA LEU A 340 -2.99 -28.18 -8.16
C LEU A 340 -4.36 -27.49 -8.07
N PRO A 341 -4.64 -26.76 -6.98
CA PRO A 341 -5.92 -26.10 -6.82
C PRO A 341 -6.24 -25.25 -8.05
N GLY A 342 -7.50 -25.26 -8.49
CA GLY A 342 -7.94 -24.44 -9.61
C GLY A 342 -7.60 -22.95 -9.40
N LEU A 343 -7.45 -22.20 -10.49
CA LEU A 343 -7.07 -20.78 -10.45
C LEU A 343 -7.97 -19.97 -9.49
N THR A 344 -9.27 -20.23 -9.48
CA THR A 344 -10.25 -19.59 -8.59
C THR A 344 -9.93 -19.85 -7.11
N GLU A 345 -9.67 -21.09 -6.73
CA GLU A 345 -9.31 -21.44 -5.36
C GLU A 345 -7.97 -20.82 -4.93
N LEU A 346 -6.98 -20.79 -5.83
CA LEU A 346 -5.71 -20.10 -5.58
C LEU A 346 -5.91 -18.60 -5.34
N THR A 347 -6.77 -17.94 -6.13
CA THR A 347 -7.07 -16.51 -5.94
C THR A 347 -7.74 -16.23 -4.60
N GLU A 348 -8.67 -17.10 -4.15
CA GLU A 348 -9.30 -16.97 -2.84
C GLU A 348 -8.30 -17.17 -1.69
N ARG A 349 -7.47 -18.22 -1.76
CA ARG A 349 -6.41 -18.48 -0.77
C ARG A 349 -5.40 -17.33 -0.71
N ALA A 350 -5.02 -16.77 -1.87
CA ALA A 350 -4.13 -15.60 -1.93
C ALA A 350 -4.78 -14.35 -1.30
N GLY A 351 -6.07 -14.12 -1.51
CA GLY A 351 -6.83 -13.04 -0.86
C GLY A 351 -6.87 -13.19 0.67
N ARG A 352 -7.09 -14.42 1.16
CA ARG A 352 -7.01 -14.74 2.60
C ARG A 352 -5.61 -14.52 3.16
N ALA A 353 -4.56 -14.97 2.46
CA ALA A 353 -3.17 -14.75 2.86
C ALA A 353 -2.85 -13.27 3.00
N ARG A 354 -3.27 -12.44 2.03
CA ARG A 354 -3.11 -10.98 2.10
C ARG A 354 -3.83 -10.38 3.30
N SER A 355 -5.02 -10.88 3.64
CA SER A 355 -5.76 -10.43 4.82
C SER A 355 -5.06 -10.79 6.13
N TYR A 356 -4.57 -12.04 6.27
CA TYR A 356 -3.75 -12.46 7.42
C TYR A 356 -2.46 -11.65 7.54
N LEU A 357 -1.77 -11.41 6.43
CA LEU A 357 -0.55 -10.61 6.39
C LEU A 357 -0.82 -9.19 6.91
N THR A 358 -1.85 -8.52 6.40
CA THR A 358 -2.23 -7.17 6.85
C THR A 358 -2.56 -7.16 8.35
N GLY A 359 -3.34 -8.14 8.82
CA GLY A 359 -3.69 -8.21 10.24
C GLY A 359 -2.49 -8.44 11.16
N LEU A 360 -1.58 -9.35 10.78
CA LEU A 360 -0.33 -9.59 11.52
C LEU A 360 0.59 -8.37 11.56
N ILE A 361 0.72 -7.63 10.45
CA ILE A 361 1.52 -6.41 10.39
C ILE A 361 0.91 -5.32 11.27
N VAL A 362 -0.41 -5.12 11.20
CA VAL A 362 -1.11 -4.16 12.07
C VAL A 362 -0.92 -4.54 13.54
N ALA A 363 -1.10 -5.81 13.90
CA ALA A 363 -0.91 -6.26 15.27
C ALA A 363 0.51 -6.04 15.79
N THR A 364 1.52 -6.51 15.06
CA THR A 364 2.92 -6.36 15.47
C THR A 364 3.34 -4.90 15.56
N SER A 365 2.83 -4.05 14.67
CA SER A 365 3.04 -2.60 14.72
C SER A 365 2.42 -1.97 15.97
N VAL A 366 1.17 -2.34 16.31
CA VAL A 366 0.48 -1.85 17.52
C VAL A 366 1.17 -2.35 18.80
N VAL A 367 1.54 -3.64 18.86
CA VAL A 367 2.23 -4.22 20.02
C VAL A 367 3.61 -3.59 20.23
N ALA A 368 4.38 -3.40 19.15
CA ALA A 368 5.68 -2.74 19.23
C ALA A 368 5.53 -1.26 19.65
N LEU A 369 4.54 -0.55 19.11
CA LEU A 369 4.22 0.83 19.50
C LEU A 369 3.88 0.94 20.98
N THR A 370 2.92 0.16 21.47
CA THR A 370 2.49 0.24 22.87
C THR A 370 3.60 -0.17 23.84
N ALA A 371 4.39 -1.19 23.51
CA ALA A 371 5.53 -1.61 24.32
C ALA A 371 6.67 -0.57 24.31
N ALA A 372 6.98 0.05 23.18
CA ALA A 372 7.99 1.12 23.09
C ALA A 372 7.57 2.38 23.88
N VAL A 373 6.29 2.76 23.80
CA VAL A 373 5.76 3.88 24.59
C VAL A 373 5.76 3.55 26.08
N ALA A 374 5.32 2.35 26.48
CA ALA A 374 5.35 1.92 27.88
C ALA A 374 6.77 1.85 28.45
N LEU A 375 7.74 1.43 27.63
CA LEU A 375 9.16 1.35 28.02
C LEU A 375 9.76 2.72 28.31
N ALA A 376 9.46 3.71 27.46
CA ALA A 376 10.03 5.05 27.55
C ALA A 376 9.18 6.01 28.40
N TRP A 377 8.00 5.58 28.86
CA TRP A 377 7.16 6.37 29.72
C TRP A 377 7.87 6.69 31.03
N SER A 378 7.95 7.97 31.37
CA SER A 378 8.59 8.46 32.60
C SER A 378 7.68 9.46 33.30
N TRP A 379 7.81 9.53 34.62
CA TRP A 379 7.09 10.49 35.45
C TRP A 379 7.93 11.74 35.69
N PRO A 380 7.31 12.94 35.85
CA PRO A 380 8.04 14.15 36.20
C PRO A 380 8.93 13.92 37.44
N GLY A 381 10.20 14.28 37.34
CA GLY A 381 11.20 14.07 38.41
C GLY A 381 11.99 12.77 38.30
N GLN A 382 11.65 11.85 37.40
CA GLN A 382 12.55 10.74 37.04
C GLN A 382 13.57 11.22 36.00
N GLY A 383 14.86 10.95 36.26
CA GLY A 383 15.92 11.27 35.31
C GLY A 383 15.81 10.48 34.00
N ILE A 384 16.49 10.96 32.95
CA ILE A 384 16.47 10.33 31.63
C ILE A 384 17.11 8.93 31.70
N VAL A 385 16.32 7.89 31.39
CA VAL A 385 16.79 6.51 31.27
C VAL A 385 17.19 6.24 29.82
N TRP A 386 18.43 6.58 29.48
CA TRP A 386 18.99 6.44 28.13
C TRP A 386 18.76 5.08 27.45
N PRO A 387 18.91 3.92 28.13
CA PRO A 387 18.66 2.61 27.49
C PRO A 387 17.23 2.46 26.97
N ASN A 388 16.24 2.92 27.74
CA ASN A 388 14.82 2.81 27.40
C ASN A 388 14.49 3.69 26.18
N LEU A 389 15.00 4.94 26.19
CA LEU A 389 14.81 5.88 25.09
C LEU A 389 15.47 5.36 23.81
N ALA A 390 16.69 4.82 23.91
CA ALA A 390 17.42 4.28 22.77
C ALA A 390 16.71 3.07 22.14
N LEU A 391 16.21 2.12 22.95
CA LEU A 391 15.48 0.96 22.44
C LEU A 391 14.12 1.37 21.81
N ALA A 392 13.38 2.29 22.43
CA ALA A 392 12.13 2.79 21.87
C ALA A 392 12.35 3.52 20.54
N PHE A 393 13.38 4.37 20.45
CA PHE A 393 13.75 5.05 19.23
C PHE A 393 14.21 4.08 18.13
N ALA A 394 15.08 3.13 18.45
CA ALA A 394 15.51 2.10 17.51
C ALA A 394 14.33 1.28 16.97
N THR A 395 13.37 0.94 17.84
CA THR A 395 12.13 0.25 17.44
C THR A 395 11.33 1.08 16.45
N ALA A 396 11.16 2.39 16.70
CA ALA A 396 10.47 3.29 15.79
C ALA A 396 11.13 3.34 14.40
N VAL A 397 12.47 3.43 14.38
CA VAL A 397 13.27 3.43 13.15
C VAL A 397 13.07 2.13 12.38
N VAL A 398 13.17 0.97 13.05
CA VAL A 398 12.95 -0.35 12.42
C VAL A 398 11.55 -0.45 11.82
N LEU A 399 10.50 -0.01 12.52
CA LEU A 399 9.13 -0.04 11.99
C LEU A 399 9.00 0.82 10.72
N MET A 400 9.54 2.04 10.72
CA MET A 400 9.51 2.92 9.54
C MET A 400 10.26 2.32 8.35
N PHE A 401 11.46 1.76 8.55
CA PHE A 401 12.23 1.15 7.47
C PHE A 401 11.56 -0.12 6.94
N ARG A 402 11.00 -0.95 7.83
CA ARG A 402 10.24 -2.13 7.41
C ARG A 402 9.03 -1.78 6.56
N GLY A 403 8.37 -0.65 6.82
CA GLY A 403 7.29 -0.15 5.97
C GLY A 403 7.68 -0.02 4.49
N ARG A 404 8.96 0.28 4.18
CA ARG A 404 9.46 0.39 2.79
C ARG A 404 9.61 -0.94 2.07
N THR A 405 9.64 -2.06 2.81
CA THR A 405 9.81 -3.39 2.20
C THR A 405 8.50 -3.94 1.60
N TYR A 406 7.35 -3.39 2.01
CA TYR A 406 6.05 -3.79 1.51
C TYR A 406 5.58 -2.87 0.39
N ALA A 407 5.21 -3.45 -0.77
CA ALA A 407 4.68 -2.69 -1.89
C ALA A 407 3.25 -2.17 -1.65
N GLY A 408 2.47 -2.83 -0.79
CA GLY A 408 1.07 -2.48 -0.52
C GLY A 408 0.92 -1.41 0.55
N ALA A 409 0.17 -0.35 0.26
CA ALA A 409 -0.13 0.72 1.23
C ALA A 409 -0.80 0.20 2.51
N HIS A 410 -1.66 -0.82 2.41
CA HIS A 410 -2.31 -1.45 3.57
C HIS A 410 -1.34 -2.07 4.58
N GLN A 411 -0.11 -2.40 4.17
CA GLN A 411 0.93 -3.00 5.01
C GLN A 411 1.99 -1.97 5.41
N ALA A 412 2.36 -1.08 4.48
CA ALA A 412 3.35 -0.03 4.72
C ALA A 412 2.85 1.05 5.68
N VAL A 413 1.60 1.51 5.53
CA VAL A 413 1.03 2.61 6.32
C VAL A 413 1.00 2.29 7.83
N PRO A 414 0.51 1.13 8.29
CA PRO A 414 0.52 0.79 9.72
C PRO A 414 1.91 0.77 10.36
N LEU A 415 2.93 0.29 9.64
CA LEU A 415 4.31 0.23 10.12
C LEU A 415 4.90 1.64 10.26
N ILE A 416 4.77 2.44 9.21
CA ILE A 416 5.28 3.82 9.19
C ILE A 416 4.55 4.66 10.24
N SER A 417 3.21 4.56 10.32
CA SER A 417 2.43 5.32 11.29
C SER A 417 2.71 4.90 12.73
N ALA A 418 2.93 3.61 13.00
CA ALA A 418 3.35 3.14 14.32
C ALA A 418 4.71 3.70 14.71
N GLY A 419 5.70 3.65 13.80
CA GLY A 419 7.01 4.26 14.04
C GLY A 419 6.91 5.77 14.33
N ILE A 420 6.13 6.51 13.53
CA ILE A 420 5.92 7.95 13.74
C ILE A 420 5.25 8.20 15.10
N SER A 421 4.26 7.38 15.45
CA SER A 421 3.53 7.49 16.72
C SER A 421 4.46 7.27 17.92
N VAL A 422 5.42 6.32 17.84
CA VAL A 422 6.45 6.16 18.88
C VAL A 422 7.27 7.44 19.02
N VAL A 423 7.80 7.99 17.92
CA VAL A 423 8.63 9.22 17.96
C VAL A 423 7.84 10.39 18.55
N LEU A 424 6.59 10.59 18.14
CA LEU A 424 5.73 11.65 18.68
C LEU A 424 5.43 11.45 20.17
N ALA A 425 5.18 10.21 20.60
CA ALA A 425 4.97 9.90 22.01
C ALA A 425 6.23 10.16 22.85
N LEU A 426 7.43 9.85 22.33
CA LEU A 426 8.70 10.17 23.00
C LEU A 426 8.90 11.68 23.14
N LEU A 427 8.66 12.45 22.08
CA LEU A 427 8.79 13.91 22.10
C LEU A 427 7.77 14.56 23.03
N GLY A 428 6.51 14.11 22.98
CA GLY A 428 5.45 14.56 23.89
C GLY A 428 5.74 14.22 25.35
N GLY A 429 6.24 13.00 25.61
CA GLY A 429 6.67 12.57 26.94
C GLY A 429 7.83 13.42 27.47
N MET A 430 8.83 13.74 26.63
CA MET A 430 9.93 14.64 26.98
C MET A 430 9.43 16.06 27.26
N ALA A 431 8.53 16.60 26.44
CA ALA A 431 7.94 17.92 26.64
C ALA A 431 7.13 18.00 27.95
N TRP A 432 6.46 16.91 28.33
CA TRP A 432 5.69 16.83 29.57
C TRP A 432 6.57 16.76 30.83
N THR A 433 7.61 15.92 30.77
CA THR A 433 8.46 15.57 31.93
C THR A 433 9.62 16.54 32.16
N HIS A 434 10.20 17.11 31.10
CA HIS A 434 11.43 17.92 31.16
C HIS A 434 11.18 19.36 30.69
N ARG A 435 10.29 20.08 31.40
CA ARG A 435 9.90 21.46 31.06
C ARG A 435 11.09 22.43 31.04
N ASP A 436 12.10 22.19 31.85
CA ASP A 436 13.31 23.00 31.93
C ASP A 436 14.14 22.95 30.63
N HIS A 437 13.93 21.91 29.81
CA HIS A 437 14.58 21.71 28.50
C HIS A 437 13.63 21.99 27.33
N ALA A 438 12.57 22.78 27.53
CA ALA A 438 11.56 23.05 26.51
C ALA A 438 12.16 23.54 25.17
N LEU A 439 13.18 24.40 25.19
CA LEU A 439 13.83 24.89 23.97
C LEU A 439 14.55 23.77 23.19
N VAL A 440 15.17 22.82 23.89
CA VAL A 440 15.84 21.67 23.28
C VAL A 440 14.80 20.73 22.65
N VAL A 441 13.74 20.42 23.40
CA VAL A 441 12.65 19.57 22.90
C VAL A 441 11.94 20.22 21.71
N PHE A 442 11.72 21.54 21.75
CA PHE A 442 11.18 22.31 20.63
C PHE A 442 12.09 22.22 19.40
N ALA A 443 13.40 22.44 19.55
CA ALA A 443 14.36 22.36 18.45
C ALA A 443 14.36 20.96 17.82
N ILE A 444 14.42 19.90 18.62
CA ILE A 444 14.35 18.51 18.13
C ILE A 444 13.02 18.27 17.40
N THR A 445 11.90 18.72 17.96
CA THR A 445 10.57 18.54 17.35
C THR A 445 10.47 19.27 16.01
N MET A 446 11.03 20.48 15.90
CA MET A 446 11.10 21.22 14.64
C MET A 446 11.96 20.51 13.59
N THR A 447 13.09 19.89 13.99
CA THR A 447 13.88 19.08 13.05
C THR A 447 13.12 17.86 12.54
N VAL A 448 12.37 17.18 13.41
CA VAL A 448 11.53 16.02 13.03
C VAL A 448 10.39 16.47 12.10
N LEU A 449 9.75 17.60 12.38
CA LEU A 449 8.73 18.19 11.51
C LEU A 449 9.29 18.51 10.12
N LEU A 450 10.44 19.20 10.05
CA LEU A 450 11.07 19.55 8.78
C LEU A 450 11.45 18.28 7.99
N LEU A 451 12.07 17.29 8.65
CA LEU A 451 12.44 16.02 8.03
C LEU A 451 11.21 15.27 7.51
N SER A 452 10.11 15.26 8.28
CA SER A 452 8.85 14.62 7.88
C SER A 452 8.24 15.29 6.65
N LEU A 453 8.27 16.62 6.56
CA LEU A 453 7.80 17.35 5.38
C LEU A 453 8.68 17.08 4.15
N ILE A 454 10.00 17.07 4.31
CA ILE A 454 10.94 16.78 3.21
C ILE A 454 10.73 15.34 2.70
N LEU A 455 10.67 14.36 3.60
CA LEU A 455 10.49 12.95 3.25
C LEU A 455 9.06 12.63 2.77
N GLY A 456 8.06 13.38 3.20
CA GLY A 456 6.66 13.18 2.80
C GLY A 456 6.32 13.83 1.45
N ILE A 457 6.87 15.01 1.17
CA ILE A 457 6.45 15.84 0.03
C ILE A 457 7.50 15.84 -1.09
N LEU A 458 8.78 16.03 -0.75
CA LEU A 458 9.85 16.21 -1.75
C LEU A 458 10.46 14.86 -2.19
N ALA A 459 10.60 13.90 -1.26
CA ALA A 459 11.20 12.60 -1.57
C ALA A 459 10.46 11.81 -2.67
N PRO A 460 9.10 11.74 -2.72
CA PRO A 460 8.40 11.01 -3.78
C PRO A 460 8.60 11.60 -5.18
N GLN A 461 8.94 12.89 -5.28
CA GLN A 461 9.14 13.59 -6.56
C GLN A 461 10.54 13.38 -7.15
N ASN A 462 11.46 12.81 -6.36
CA ASN A 462 12.86 12.69 -6.73
C ASN A 462 13.25 11.22 -6.97
N THR A 463 14.11 10.99 -7.97
CA THR A 463 14.75 9.69 -8.17
C THR A 463 15.99 9.58 -7.26
N PHE A 464 15.99 8.57 -6.39
CA PHE A 464 17.11 8.34 -5.47
C PHE A 464 18.27 7.64 -6.18
N SER A 465 19.50 8.13 -5.98
CA SER A 465 20.70 7.47 -6.47
C SER A 465 20.88 6.07 -5.83
N PRO A 466 21.56 5.13 -6.52
CA PRO A 466 21.84 3.80 -5.96
C PRO A 466 22.58 3.85 -4.61
N VAL A 467 23.48 4.82 -4.44
CA VAL A 467 24.24 5.03 -3.19
C VAL A 467 23.31 5.41 -2.04
N MET A 468 22.35 6.31 -2.27
CA MET A 468 21.40 6.73 -1.24
C MET A 468 20.45 5.60 -0.84
N ARG A 469 20.01 4.78 -1.81
CA ARG A 469 19.23 3.58 -1.54
C ARG A 469 20.03 2.57 -0.70
N ARG A 470 21.30 2.35 -1.06
CA ARG A 470 22.18 1.46 -0.31
C ARG A 470 22.48 1.95 1.11
N ALA A 471 22.68 3.25 1.28
CA ALA A 471 22.85 3.85 2.61
C ALA A 471 21.62 3.62 3.50
N ALA A 472 20.41 3.76 2.95
CA ALA A 472 19.18 3.46 3.66
C ALA A 472 19.04 1.97 4.05
N GLU A 473 19.45 1.05 3.16
CA GLU A 473 19.49 -0.39 3.48
C GLU A 473 20.48 -0.70 4.61
N LEU A 474 21.67 -0.10 4.58
CA LEU A 474 22.66 -0.27 5.65
C LEU A 474 22.17 0.30 6.98
N LEU A 475 21.46 1.43 6.96
CA LEU A 475 20.87 2.02 8.16
C LEU A 475 19.78 1.12 8.73
N ASP A 476 18.91 0.54 7.89
CA ASP A 476 17.91 -0.46 8.32
C ASP A 476 18.58 -1.66 9.00
N LEU A 477 19.62 -2.24 8.37
CA LEU A 477 20.36 -3.36 8.95
C LEU A 477 21.06 -2.99 10.27
N ALA A 478 21.64 -1.79 10.37
CA ALA A 478 22.25 -1.30 11.60
C ALA A 478 21.21 -1.11 12.71
N ALA A 479 20.03 -0.57 12.39
CA ALA A 479 18.94 -0.39 13.35
C ALA A 479 18.45 -1.74 13.88
N ILE A 480 18.27 -2.74 13.00
CA ILE A 480 17.90 -4.11 13.39
C ILE A 480 19.00 -4.74 14.27
N ALA A 481 20.27 -4.61 13.89
CA ALA A 481 21.38 -5.15 14.65
C ALA A 481 21.52 -4.51 16.05
N ALA A 482 21.17 -3.22 16.18
CA ALA A 482 21.22 -2.50 17.45
C ALA A 482 20.13 -2.94 18.45
N ILE A 483 19.03 -3.55 18.01
CA ILE A 483 17.92 -3.98 18.89
C ILE A 483 18.42 -4.96 19.97
N VAL A 484 19.21 -5.96 19.59
CA VAL A 484 19.68 -7.01 20.52
C VAL A 484 20.52 -6.44 21.67
N PRO A 485 21.61 -5.68 21.44
CA PRO A 485 22.38 -5.11 22.53
C PRO A 485 21.56 -4.10 23.35
N LEU A 486 20.64 -3.35 22.75
CA LEU A 486 19.77 -2.43 23.48
C LEU A 486 18.80 -3.19 24.42
N ILE A 487 18.25 -4.32 24.01
CA ILE A 487 17.44 -5.19 24.88
C ILE A 487 18.29 -5.70 26.06
N CYS A 488 19.51 -6.17 25.80
CA CYS A 488 20.43 -6.60 26.87
C CYS A 488 20.79 -5.48 27.84
N TRP A 489 20.86 -4.24 27.35
CA TRP A 489 21.13 -3.07 28.19
C TRP A 489 19.93 -2.71 29.06
N VAL A 490 18.73 -2.68 28.48
CA VAL A 490 17.47 -2.39 29.18
C VAL A 490 17.15 -3.44 30.24
N SER A 491 17.40 -4.73 29.93
CA SER A 491 17.18 -5.83 30.88
C SER A 491 18.18 -5.87 32.03
N GLY A 492 19.26 -5.06 31.98
CA GLY A 492 20.30 -5.01 33.00
C GLY A 492 21.33 -6.13 32.89
N LEU A 493 21.32 -6.93 31.82
CA LEU A 493 22.24 -8.06 31.64
C LEU A 493 23.72 -7.62 31.66
N PHE A 494 24.06 -6.50 31.04
CA PHE A 494 25.42 -5.94 31.09
C PHE A 494 25.83 -5.45 32.48
N ALA A 495 24.89 -5.04 33.33
CA ALA A 495 25.19 -4.68 34.71
C ALA A 495 25.41 -5.94 35.55
N LEU A 496 24.59 -6.97 35.34
CA LEU A 496 24.72 -8.27 36.00
C LEU A 496 26.08 -8.91 35.68
N MET A 497 26.46 -8.97 34.40
CA MET A 497 27.74 -9.56 33.97
C MET A 497 28.97 -8.81 34.45
N ARG A 498 28.87 -7.50 34.75
CA ARG A 498 29.98 -6.71 35.33
C ARG A 498 30.09 -6.85 36.85
N GLY A 499 29.04 -7.33 37.51
CA GLY A 499 28.99 -7.55 38.95
C GLY A 499 29.34 -8.98 39.37
N LEU A 500 29.42 -9.91 38.41
CA LEU A 500 30.06 -11.22 38.54
C LEU A 500 31.57 -11.07 38.33
#